data_AF-W2TCB8-F1
#
_entry.id   AF-W2TCB8-F1
#
_cell.length_a   1.000
_cell.length_b   1.000
_cell.length_c   1.000
_cell.angle_alpha   90.00
_cell.angle_beta   90.00
_cell.angle_gamma   90.00
#
_symmetry.space_group_name_H-M   'P 1'
#
loop_
_entity.id
_entity.type
_entity.pdbx_description
1 polymer ?
#
loop_
_entity_poly.entity_id
_entity_poly.type
_entity_poly.pdbx_seq_one_letter_code
_entity_poly.pdbx_strand_id
1 'polypeptide(L)' 'MIKPNSQLIRVKAPGESPHYCIHYHWQDWPDRGVPEADLAPVYLLAKVQNTTAPIIVHCSAGIGRTGSIVLIQNSLELL' A
#
# COMPACT_ATOMS: atom_id res chain seq x y z
N MET A 1 11.91 11.20 -7.06
CA MET A 1 11.28 10.43 -5.97
C MET A 1 9.93 11.05 -5.64
N ILE A 2 8.86 10.55 -6.25
CA ILE A 2 7.50 11.05 -6.00
C ILE A 2 7.01 10.36 -4.72
N LYS A 3 6.72 11.13 -3.68
CA LYS A 3 6.17 10.58 -2.44
C LYS A 3 4.75 10.07 -2.72
N PRO A 4 4.38 8.86 -2.27
CA PRO A 4 3.01 8.41 -2.34
C PRO A 4 2.09 9.43 -1.67
N ASN A 5 0.98 9.76 -2.32
CA ASN A 5 -0.02 10.62 -1.67
C ASN A 5 -0.79 9.79 -0.62
N SER A 6 -1.33 10.47 0.39
CA SER A 6 -2.12 9.84 1.44
C SER A 6 -3.47 10.52 1.59
N GLN A 7 -4.53 9.74 1.75
CA GLN A 7 -5.90 10.22 1.86
C GLN A 7 -6.59 9.56 3.05
N LEU A 8 -7.35 10.33 3.84
CA LEU A 8 -8.22 9.77 4.87
C LEU A 8 -9.57 9.42 4.23
N ILE A 9 -9.90 8.13 4.21
CA ILE A 9 -11.15 7.61 3.69
C ILE A 9 -12.06 7.26 4.86
N ARG A 10 -13.32 7.71 4.78
CA ARG A 10 -14.37 7.36 5.72
C ARG A 10 -15.31 6.34 5.07
N VAL A 11 -15.43 5.17 5.67
CA VAL A 11 -16.30 4.06 5.22
C VAL A 11 -17.42 3.88 6.25
N LYS A 12 -18.67 3.78 5.79
CA LYS A 12 -19.82 3.54 6.68
C LYS A 12 -20.74 2.51 6.04
N ALA A 13 -20.88 1.35 6.68
CA ALA A 13 -21.89 0.36 6.33
C ALA A 13 -23.24 0.71 7.00
N PRO A 14 -24.39 0.28 6.44
CA PRO A 14 -25.68 0.45 7.09
C PRO A 14 -25.72 -0.18 8.47
N GLY A 15 -26.21 0.55 9.47
CA GLY A 15 -26.29 0.06 10.86
C GLY A 15 -24.98 0.11 11.66
N GLU A 16 -23.84 0.37 11.01
CA GLU A 16 -22.52 0.36 11.64
C GLU A 16 -21.98 1.75 11.96
N SER A 17 -21.06 1.80 12.92
CA SER A 17 -20.27 3.00 13.19
C SER A 17 -19.32 3.30 12.01
N PRO A 18 -19.03 4.59 11.69
CA PRO A 18 -18.08 4.92 10.64
C PRO A 18 -16.68 4.40 10.97
N HIS A 19 -16.04 3.75 10.00
CA HIS A 19 -14.65 3.35 10.04
C HIS A 19 -13.80 4.34 9.25
N TYR A 20 -12.60 4.63 9.72
CA TYR A 20 -11.65 5.51 9.05
C TYR A 20 -10.41 4.72 8.65
N CYS A 21 -9.98 4.87 7.40
CA CYS A 21 -8.75 4.27 6.90
C CYS A 21 -7.89 5.31 6.20
N ILE A 22 -6.56 5.14 6.29
CA ILE A 22 -5.61 5.95 5.54
C ILE A 22 -5.24 5.16 4.29
N HIS A 23 -5.47 5.73 3.12
CA HIS A 23 -5.09 5.15 1.84
C HIS A 23 -3.83 5.84 1.32
N TYR A 24 -2.79 5.05 1.10
CA TYR A 24 -1.56 5.50 0.45
C TYR A 24 -1.57 5.08 -1.01
N HIS A 25 -1.38 6.02 -1.94
CA HIS A 25 -1.44 5.75 -3.37
C HIS A 25 -0.15 6.15 -4.06
N TRP A 26 0.53 5.14 -4.60
CA TRP A 26 1.68 5.29 -5.50
C TRP A 26 1.21 5.09 -6.94
N GLN A 27 1.30 6.17 -7.72
CA GLN A 27 0.74 6.25 -9.08
C GLN A 27 1.77 5.92 -10.17
N ASP A 28 3.06 5.98 -9.84
CA ASP A 28 4.15 5.88 -10.83
C ASP A 28 4.58 4.43 -11.09
N TRP A 29 3.78 3.45 -10.67
CA TRP A 29 4.01 2.05 -11.03
C TRP A 29 3.20 1.69 -12.29
N PRO A 30 3.87 1.53 -13.46
CA PRO A 30 3.18 1.18 -14.70
C PRO A 30 2.48 -0.17 -14.60
N ASP A 31 1.42 -0.34 -15.39
CA ASP A 31 0.65 -1.59 -15.36
C ASP A 31 1.43 -2.79 -15.92
N ARG A 32 2.39 -2.53 -16.82
CA ARG A 32 3.32 -3.53 -17.35
C ARG A 32 4.76 -3.14 -16.99
N GLY A 33 5.47 -4.09 -16.38
CA GLY A 33 6.86 -3.91 -15.96
C GLY A 33 6.99 -3.40 -14.53
N VAL A 34 8.12 -2.74 -14.27
CA VAL A 34 8.47 -2.18 -12.97
C VAL A 34 8.77 -0.68 -13.15
N PRO A 35 8.59 0.14 -12.11
CA PRO A 35 9.08 1.51 -12.14
C PRO A 35 10.62 1.50 -12.27
N GLU A 36 11.20 2.60 -12.75
CA GLU A 36 12.63 2.82 -12.58
C GLU A 36 13.00 2.79 -11.09
N ALA A 37 14.27 2.55 -10.76
CA ALA A 37 14.74 2.37 -9.38
C ALA A 37 14.13 3.43 -8.44
N ASP A 38 13.15 3.01 -7.64
CA ASP A 38 12.33 3.88 -6.80
C ASP A 38 12.30 3.31 -5.39
N LEU A 39 12.48 4.19 -4.41
CA LEU A 39 12.36 3.88 -3.00
C LEU A 39 10.90 3.89 -2.52
N ALA A 40 9.94 4.21 -3.39
CA ALA A 40 8.51 4.23 -3.07
C ALA A 40 8.00 2.98 -2.33
N PRO A 41 8.39 1.73 -2.67
CA PRO A 41 8.00 0.55 -1.90
C PRO A 41 8.44 0.66 -0.43
N VAL A 42 9.69 1.03 -0.19
CA VAL A 42 10.25 1.16 1.17
C VAL A 42 9.56 2.29 1.93
N TYR A 43 9.30 3.43 1.28
CA TYR A 43 8.56 4.53 1.90
C TYR A 43 7.13 4.15 2.27
N LEU A 44 6.42 3.40 1.43
CA LEU A 44 5.08 2.90 1.73
C LEU A 44 5.08 1.96 2.93
N LEU A 45 5.98 0.97 2.94
CA LEU A 45 6.08 0.00 4.03
C LEU A 45 6.44 0.67 5.36
N ALA A 46 7.36 1.65 5.33
CA ALA A 46 7.69 2.45 6.52
C ALA A 46 6.50 3.25 7.09
N LYS A 47 5.47 3.59 6.28
CA LYS A 47 4.26 4.27 6.76
C LYS A 47 3.31 3.34 7.49
N VAL A 48 3.33 2.04 7.16
CA VAL A 48 2.40 1.06 7.72
C VAL A 48 3.04 0.14 8.74
N GLN A 49 4.37 0.16 8.92
CA GLN A 49 5.11 -0.74 9.82
C GLN A 49 4.58 -0.84 11.26
N ASN A 50 3.96 0.22 11.80
CA ASN A 50 3.46 0.25 13.18
C ASN A 50 1.96 -0.09 13.29
N THR A 51 1.31 -0.51 12.21
CA THR A 51 -0.10 -0.92 12.25
C THR A 51 -0.22 -2.34 12.80
N THR A 52 -1.18 -2.54 13.70
CA THR A 52 -1.52 -3.87 14.25
C THR A 52 -2.76 -4.46 13.60
N ALA A 53 -3.49 -3.66 12.80
CA ALA A 53 -4.63 -4.11 12.03
C ALA A 53 -4.20 -4.64 10.65
N PRO A 54 -4.96 -5.57 10.04
CA PRO A 54 -4.68 -6.06 8.69
C PRO A 54 -4.54 -4.92 7.67
N ILE A 55 -3.47 -4.96 6.88
CA ILE A 55 -3.20 -4.00 5.81
C ILE A 55 -3.82 -4.50 4.51
N ILE A 56 -4.56 -3.64 3.82
CA ILE A 56 -5.06 -3.90 2.47
C ILE A 56 -4.05 -3.36 1.46
N VAL A 57 -3.51 -4.25 0.62
CA VAL A 57 -2.67 -3.89 -0.53
C VAL A 57 -3.42 -4.28 -1.80
N HIS A 58 -3.55 -3.34 -2.74
CA HIS A 58 -4.24 -3.60 -4.01
C HIS A 58 -3.56 -2.90 -5.19
N CYS A 59 -3.83 -3.41 -6.40
CA CYS A 59 -3.50 -2.75 -7.66
C CYS A 59 -4.74 -2.80 -8.58
N SER A 60 -4.58 -2.99 -9.90
CA SER A 60 -5.70 -3.22 -10.81
C SER A 60 -6.27 -4.64 -10.64
N ALA A 61 -5.50 -5.67 -11.01
CA ALA A 61 -5.92 -7.08 -10.88
C ALA A 61 -5.64 -7.69 -9.49
N GLY A 62 -4.89 -7.00 -8.63
CA GLY A 62 -4.55 -7.49 -7.29
C GLY A 62 -3.46 -8.57 -7.23
N ILE A 63 -2.71 -8.80 -8.31
CA ILE A 63 -1.74 -9.92 -8.41
C ILE A 63 -0.29 -9.41 -8.47
N GLY A 64 0.11 -8.76 -9.57
CA GLY A 64 1.52 -8.40 -9.81
C GLY A 64 2.09 -7.41 -8.78
N ARG A 65 1.70 -6.13 -8.88
CA ARG A 65 2.19 -5.05 -7.99
C ARG A 65 1.88 -5.32 -6.52
N THR A 66 0.69 -5.88 -6.24
CA THR A 66 0.28 -6.31 -4.90
C THR A 66 1.24 -7.35 -4.34
N GLY A 67 1.46 -8.45 -5.07
CA GLY A 67 2.36 -9.52 -4.66
C GLY A 67 3.80 -9.03 -4.48
N SER A 68 4.27 -8.12 -5.33
CA SER A 68 5.60 -7.51 -5.18
C SER A 68 5.74 -6.71 -3.88
N ILE A 69 4.77 -5.87 -3.51
CA ILE A 69 4.82 -5.13 -2.23
C ILE A 69 4.80 -6.09 -1.03
N VAL A 70 3.92 -7.09 -1.05
CA VAL A 70 3.83 -8.10 0.03
C VAL A 70 5.13 -8.89 0.14
N LEU A 71 5.72 -9.30 -0.98
CA LEU A 71 6.99 -10.01 -1.00
C LEU A 71 8.12 -9.15 -0.41
N ILE A 72 8.21 -7.87 -0.80
CA ILE A 72 9.23 -6.97 -0.25
C ILE A 72 9.07 -6.84 1.26
N GLN A 73 7.85 -6.68 1.77
CA GLN A 73 7.60 -6.64 3.21
C GLN A 73 8.08 -7.92 3.91
N ASN A 74 7.67 -9.09 3.40
CA ASN A 74 8.09 -10.37 3.95
C ASN A 74 9.62 -10.55 3.90
N SER A 75 10.27 -10.11 2.83
CA SER A 75 11.73 -10.13 2.73
C SER A 75 12.39 -9.20 3.75
N LEU A 76 11.83 -8.02 4.01
CA LEU A 76 12.35 -7.10 5.03
C LEU A 76 12.17 -7.63 6.46
N GLU A 77 11.13 -8.41 6.73
CA GLU A 77 10.91 -9.07 8.03
C GLU A 77 11.87 -10.24 8.29
N LEU A 78 12.43 -10.82 7.23
CA LEU A 78 13.37 -11.94 7.31
C LEU A 78 14.85 -11.52 7.41
N LEU A 79 15.13 -10.22 7.25
CA LEU A 79 16.47 -9.62 7.37
C LEU A 79 16.70 -9.09 8.79
#